data_AF-A0A0E3NUU2-F1
#
_entry.id   AF-A0A0E3NUU2-F1
#
_cell.length_a   1.000
_cell.length_b   1.000
_cell.length_c   1.000
_cell.angle_alpha   90.00
_cell.angle_beta   90.00
_cell.angle_gamma   90.00
#
_symmetry.space_group_name_H-M   'P 1'
#
loop_
_entity.id
_entity.type
_entity.pdbx_description
1 polymer ?
#
loop_
_entity_poly.entity_id
_entity_poly.type
_entity_poly.pdbx_seq_one_letter_code
_entity_poly.pdbx_strand_id
1 'polypeptide(L)'
;MKSILLAILMIMLACSFPVSAQEESPAAIVAEIGEHAEELSTVAGNIHDETEMIADDESLDEALRAKGEEVHLSSHDIDHCAQELLRSVETLNGLVADPEANMDAIEAEIADMKEHIEECEGIMESKGDIVHALGSEVPETHAEYADNTHDYYHEAEAVLRGIDSHVGELEESLGIGTASAASAAPVSGNVAAALDEVEENANELLDYAGKIHDETEYIADDEALSEDIRAVGEEIHLSSHDIEHCAKEVLEHVENIRGLAGDVEANKAAIDEEIGEMNEHLEECAGIIESKHDKLHELTGMVPETHAEYADNTHDYYHETEYIVADIKENVGELQEAIENPTSEAEAKAAPEPEAEAAAEEESGNSAPGFGLVLAVAGMLCTVFFARRK
;
A
#
# COMPACT_ATOMS: atom_id res chain seq x y z
N MET A 1 -23.29 -49.97 -10.13
CA MET A 1 -22.51 -48.89 -10.78
C MET A 1 -23.20 -47.52 -10.69
N LYS A 2 -24.50 -47.37 -11.00
CA LYS A 2 -25.19 -46.07 -10.86
C LYS A 2 -25.27 -45.52 -9.42
N SER A 3 -25.27 -46.39 -8.40
CA SER A 3 -25.35 -45.97 -6.99
C SER A 3 -24.02 -45.52 -6.38
N ILE A 4 -22.88 -45.85 -7.00
CA ILE A 4 -21.55 -45.42 -6.53
C ILE A 4 -21.21 -44.04 -7.12
N LEU A 5 -21.66 -43.76 -8.35
CA LEU A 5 -21.47 -42.45 -8.98
C LEU A 5 -22.24 -41.33 -8.24
N LEU A 6 -23.40 -41.64 -7.65
CA LEU A 6 -24.22 -40.65 -6.93
C LEU A 6 -23.62 -40.27 -5.57
N ALA A 7 -22.87 -41.18 -4.93
CA ALA A 7 -22.20 -40.92 -3.66
C ALA A 7 -20.94 -40.07 -3.84
N ILE A 8 -20.20 -40.26 -4.95
CA ILE A 8 -19.03 -39.43 -5.28
C ILE A 8 -19.45 -38.01 -5.69
N LEU A 9 -20.59 -37.87 -6.39
CA LEU A 9 -21.14 -36.56 -6.75
C LEU A 9 -21.65 -35.77 -5.53
N MET A 10 -22.17 -36.43 -4.50
CA MET A 10 -22.59 -35.76 -3.26
C MET A 10 -21.43 -35.39 -2.33
N ILE A 11 -20.27 -36.06 -2.40
CA ILE A 11 -19.07 -35.67 -1.66
C ILE A 11 -18.40 -34.47 -2.34
N MET A 12 -18.40 -34.41 -3.68
CA MET A 12 -17.85 -33.24 -4.41
C MET A 12 -18.75 -32.00 -4.34
N LEU A 13 -20.05 -32.14 -4.02
CA LEU A 13 -20.94 -30.99 -3.80
C LEU A 13 -20.88 -30.43 -2.36
N ALA A 14 -20.11 -31.06 -1.47
CA ALA A 14 -19.91 -30.62 -0.09
C ALA A 14 -18.51 -30.00 0.14
N CYS A 15 -17.68 -29.89 -0.90
CA CYS A 15 -16.37 -29.22 -0.86
C CYS A 15 -16.35 -27.91 -1.65
N SER A 16 -17.51 -27.42 -2.11
CA SER A 16 -17.65 -26.08 -2.69
C SER A 16 -18.19 -25.13 -1.62
N PHE A 17 -17.44 -24.99 -0.53
CA PHE A 17 -17.55 -23.76 0.24
C PHE A 17 -16.97 -22.64 -0.63
N PRO A 18 -17.56 -21.43 -0.62
CA PRO A 18 -16.83 -20.28 -1.12
C PRO A 18 -15.48 -20.24 -0.40
N VAL A 19 -14.43 -19.86 -1.11
CA VAL A 19 -13.24 -19.26 -0.48
C VAL A 19 -13.76 -17.98 0.16
N SER A 20 -14.39 -18.11 1.32
CA SER A 20 -14.43 -17.03 2.29
C SER A 20 -12.99 -16.82 2.70
N ALA A 21 -12.49 -15.59 2.58
CA ALA A 21 -11.26 -15.15 3.24
C ALA A 21 -11.20 -15.84 4.61
N GLN A 22 -10.25 -16.75 4.77
CA GLN A 22 -10.08 -17.45 6.02
C GLN A 22 -9.37 -16.43 6.90
N GLU A 23 -10.11 -15.75 7.79
CA GLU A 23 -9.51 -14.90 8.83
C GLU A 23 -8.34 -15.68 9.43
N GLU A 24 -7.13 -15.13 9.28
CA GLU A 24 -5.95 -15.76 9.83
C GLU A 24 -6.07 -15.77 11.35
N SER A 25 -5.66 -16.88 11.97
CA SER A 25 -5.72 -16.94 13.42
C SER A 25 -4.68 -15.99 14.03
N PRO A 26 -4.92 -15.38 15.20
CA PRO A 26 -3.92 -14.54 15.88
C PRO A 26 -2.54 -15.21 16.03
N ALA A 27 -2.49 -16.54 16.21
CA ALA A 27 -1.25 -17.30 16.30
C ALA A 27 -0.49 -17.44 14.97
N ALA A 28 -1.17 -17.32 13.83
CA ALA A 28 -0.54 -17.31 12.51
C ALA A 28 0.07 -15.92 12.24
N ILE A 29 -0.70 -14.86 12.51
CA ILE A 29 -0.24 -13.47 12.38
C ILE A 29 1.00 -13.22 13.25
N VAL A 30 0.99 -13.67 14.53
CA VAL A 30 2.18 -13.59 15.41
C VAL A 30 3.39 -14.35 14.86
N ALA A 31 3.18 -15.42 14.08
CA ALA A 31 4.28 -16.16 13.46
C ALA A 31 4.89 -15.39 12.28
N GLU A 32 4.07 -14.76 11.43
CA GLU A 32 4.52 -13.90 10.32
C GLU A 32 5.30 -12.68 10.84
N ILE A 33 4.79 -12.03 11.90
CA ILE A 33 5.52 -10.97 12.62
C ILE A 33 6.90 -11.47 13.05
N GLY A 34 6.98 -12.69 13.59
CA GLY A 34 8.23 -13.31 14.00
C GLY A 34 9.19 -13.55 12.85
N GLU A 35 8.69 -14.02 11.71
CA GLU A 35 9.49 -14.24 10.50
C GLU A 35 10.09 -12.92 9.98
N HIS A 36 9.28 -11.88 9.83
CA HIS A 36 9.78 -10.57 9.43
C HIS A 36 10.73 -9.96 10.47
N ALA A 37 10.52 -10.16 11.78
CA ALA A 37 11.47 -9.68 12.79
C ALA A 37 12.83 -10.43 12.73
N GLU A 38 12.85 -11.72 12.38
CA GLU A 38 14.10 -12.45 12.10
C GLU A 38 14.78 -11.95 10.82
N GLU A 39 13.99 -11.62 9.80
CA GLU A 39 14.46 -11.02 8.55
C GLU A 39 15.07 -9.63 8.80
N LEU A 40 14.42 -8.77 9.58
CA LEU A 40 14.93 -7.44 9.93
C LEU A 40 16.29 -7.51 10.64
N SER A 41 16.47 -8.47 11.56
CA SER A 41 17.76 -8.73 12.22
C SER A 41 18.82 -9.21 11.21
N THR A 42 18.43 -10.02 10.23
CA THR A 42 19.33 -10.49 9.16
C THR A 42 19.78 -9.33 8.28
N VAL A 43 18.84 -8.49 7.84
CA VAL A 43 19.11 -7.32 7.00
C VAL A 43 19.98 -6.31 7.74
N ALA A 44 19.71 -6.05 9.02
CA ALA A 44 20.57 -5.22 9.88
C ALA A 44 22.01 -5.75 9.96
N GLY A 45 22.17 -7.08 10.04
CA GLY A 45 23.48 -7.73 9.96
C GLY A 45 24.19 -7.54 8.62
N ASN A 46 23.45 -7.51 7.51
CA ASN A 46 24.04 -7.23 6.20
C ASN A 46 24.47 -5.76 6.10
N ILE A 47 23.63 -4.81 6.53
CA ILE A 47 23.98 -3.38 6.61
C ILE A 47 25.25 -3.20 7.46
N HIS A 48 25.33 -3.86 8.62
CA HIS A 48 26.52 -3.84 9.48
C HIS A 48 27.80 -4.21 8.72
N ASP A 49 27.79 -5.36 8.03
CA ASP A 49 28.97 -5.89 7.36
C ASP A 49 29.41 -5.01 6.18
N GLU A 50 28.45 -4.51 5.39
CA GLU A 50 28.75 -3.67 4.22
C GLU A 50 29.25 -2.27 4.64
N THR A 51 28.63 -1.68 5.64
CA THR A 51 29.05 -0.37 6.16
C THR A 51 30.38 -0.43 6.92
N GLU A 52 30.72 -1.56 7.55
CA GLU A 52 32.05 -1.78 8.15
C GLU A 52 33.15 -1.65 7.09
N MET A 53 32.92 -2.17 5.87
CA MET A 53 33.89 -2.07 4.77
C MET A 53 34.15 -0.62 4.33
N ILE A 54 33.18 0.29 4.51
CA ILE A 54 33.33 1.72 4.23
C ILE A 54 33.93 2.45 5.44
N ALA A 55 33.43 2.20 6.66
CA ALA A 55 33.83 2.90 7.88
C ALA A 55 35.31 2.67 8.24
N ASP A 56 35.80 1.44 8.07
CA ASP A 56 37.12 1.04 8.52
C ASP A 56 38.23 1.18 7.45
N ASP A 57 37.91 1.43 6.18
CA ASP A 57 38.93 1.56 5.14
C ASP A 57 39.65 2.92 5.21
N GLU A 58 40.87 2.92 5.75
CA GLU A 58 41.73 4.11 5.87
C GLU A 58 42.16 4.75 4.52
N SER A 59 41.88 4.12 3.39
CA SER A 59 42.11 4.69 2.06
C SER A 59 41.02 5.68 1.62
N LEU A 60 39.84 5.64 2.25
CA LEU A 60 38.75 6.59 2.05
C LEU A 60 38.97 7.90 2.81
N ASP A 61 38.27 8.96 2.36
CA ASP A 61 38.25 10.24 3.07
C ASP A 61 37.53 10.10 4.43
N GLU A 62 38.00 10.86 5.42
CA GLU A 62 37.46 10.84 6.79
C GLU A 62 35.95 11.14 6.83
N ALA A 63 35.43 11.98 5.92
CA ALA A 63 34.01 12.28 5.84
C ALA A 63 33.17 11.08 5.36
N LEU A 64 33.65 10.33 4.37
CA LEU A 64 32.96 9.12 3.87
C LEU A 64 32.96 8.02 4.92
N ARG A 65 34.10 7.82 5.58
CA ARG A 65 34.22 6.87 6.69
C ARG A 65 33.29 7.23 7.84
N ALA A 66 33.14 8.52 8.16
CA ALA A 66 32.21 8.96 9.19
C ALA A 66 30.75 8.66 8.82
N LYS A 67 30.35 8.86 7.56
CA LYS A 67 29.03 8.46 7.07
C LYS A 67 28.82 6.95 7.17
N GLY A 68 29.79 6.16 6.71
CA GLY A 68 29.78 4.70 6.85
C GLY A 68 29.63 4.26 8.31
N GLU A 69 30.38 4.87 9.24
CA GLU A 69 30.27 4.61 10.67
C GLU A 69 28.89 4.99 11.24
N GLU A 70 28.29 6.10 10.79
CA GLU A 70 26.95 6.49 11.24
C GLU A 70 25.89 5.45 10.84
N VAL A 71 25.92 4.96 9.61
CA VAL A 71 25.01 3.90 9.14
C VAL A 71 25.33 2.55 9.81
N HIS A 72 26.61 2.23 9.98
CA HIS A 72 27.06 1.05 10.72
C HIS A 72 26.53 1.03 12.15
N LEU A 73 26.60 2.16 12.86
CA LEU A 73 26.07 2.24 14.22
C LEU A 73 24.54 2.10 14.23
N SER A 74 23.83 2.69 13.26
CA SER A 74 22.37 2.50 13.17
C SER A 74 21.96 1.06 12.89
N SER A 75 22.78 0.25 12.21
CA SER A 75 22.43 -1.15 12.01
C SER A 75 22.42 -1.97 13.31
N HIS A 76 23.26 -1.62 14.30
CA HIS A 76 23.16 -2.19 15.65
C HIS A 76 21.87 -1.78 16.35
N ASP A 77 21.42 -0.54 16.14
CA ASP A 77 20.17 -0.05 16.72
C ASP A 77 18.95 -0.72 16.04
N ILE A 78 18.98 -0.95 14.72
CA ILE A 78 17.96 -1.70 13.98
C ILE A 78 17.91 -3.16 14.46
N ASP A 79 19.06 -3.83 14.58
CA ASP A 79 19.12 -5.20 15.14
C ASP A 79 18.60 -5.23 16.59
N HIS A 80 18.83 -4.17 17.36
CA HIS A 80 18.27 -4.06 18.71
C HIS A 80 16.74 -4.03 18.69
N CYS A 81 16.09 -3.21 17.85
CA CYS A 81 14.63 -3.22 17.73
C CYS A 81 14.14 -4.61 17.30
N ALA A 82 14.76 -5.21 16.27
CA ALA A 82 14.38 -6.53 15.77
C ALA A 82 14.40 -7.58 16.90
N GLN A 83 15.42 -7.53 17.78
CA GLN A 83 15.48 -8.39 18.95
C GLN A 83 14.40 -8.11 20.00
N GLU A 84 13.99 -6.85 20.20
CA GLU A 84 12.87 -6.54 21.11
C GLU A 84 11.53 -7.02 20.51
N LEU A 85 11.31 -6.83 19.21
CA LEU A 85 10.15 -7.36 18.50
C LEU A 85 10.06 -8.90 18.62
N LEU A 86 11.18 -9.61 18.47
CA LEU A 86 11.24 -11.06 18.68
C LEU A 86 10.91 -11.46 20.12
N ARG A 87 11.25 -10.65 21.12
CA ARG A 87 10.86 -10.90 22.52
C ARG A 87 9.36 -10.73 22.73
N SER A 88 8.76 -9.70 22.14
CA SER A 88 7.31 -9.52 22.16
C SER A 88 6.59 -10.67 21.45
N VAL A 89 7.11 -11.13 20.30
CA VAL A 89 6.61 -12.33 19.60
C VAL A 89 6.68 -13.59 20.48
N GLU A 90 7.78 -13.81 21.21
CA GLU A 90 7.90 -14.95 22.14
C GLU A 90 6.82 -14.88 23.24
N THR A 91 6.58 -13.69 23.79
CA THR A 91 5.54 -13.47 24.80
C THR A 91 4.14 -13.70 24.21
N LEU A 92 3.84 -13.08 23.06
CA LEU A 92 2.55 -13.17 22.38
C LEU A 92 2.19 -14.60 21.99
N ASN A 93 3.15 -15.40 21.51
CA ASN A 93 2.95 -16.83 21.20
C ASN A 93 2.33 -17.63 22.36
N GLY A 94 2.64 -17.25 23.61
CA GLY A 94 2.02 -17.83 24.80
C GLY A 94 0.64 -17.26 25.11
N LEU A 95 0.47 -15.96 24.94
CA LEU A 95 -0.75 -15.24 25.31
C LEU A 95 -1.91 -15.50 24.35
N VAL A 96 -1.66 -15.53 23.04
CA VAL A 96 -2.69 -15.70 22.00
C VAL A 96 -3.31 -17.10 21.96
N ALA A 97 -2.79 -18.05 22.76
CA ALA A 97 -3.41 -19.36 22.95
C ALA A 97 -4.74 -19.30 23.74
N ASP A 98 -4.94 -18.25 24.55
CA ASP A 98 -6.20 -17.94 25.26
C ASP A 98 -6.42 -16.42 25.33
N PRO A 99 -6.76 -15.76 24.21
CA PRO A 99 -6.78 -14.30 24.14
C PRO A 99 -7.77 -13.66 25.12
N GLU A 100 -8.94 -14.28 25.33
CA GLU A 100 -9.96 -13.77 26.26
C GLU A 100 -9.44 -13.65 27.70
N ALA A 101 -8.59 -14.58 28.13
CA ALA A 101 -8.02 -14.59 29.46
C ALA A 101 -6.82 -13.64 29.62
N ASN A 102 -6.18 -13.28 28.50
CA ASN A 102 -4.90 -12.60 28.46
C ASN A 102 -4.95 -11.21 27.81
N MET A 103 -6.15 -10.69 27.48
CA MET A 103 -6.32 -9.47 26.69
C MET A 103 -5.47 -8.29 27.17
N ASP A 104 -5.53 -7.93 28.46
CA ASP A 104 -4.75 -6.81 29.02
C ASP A 104 -3.23 -6.96 28.80
N ALA A 105 -2.72 -8.20 28.80
CA ALA A 105 -1.30 -8.48 28.57
C ALA A 105 -0.97 -8.46 27.08
N ILE A 106 -1.88 -8.91 26.23
CA ILE A 106 -1.71 -8.85 24.77
C ILE A 106 -1.70 -7.39 24.29
N GLU A 107 -2.64 -6.57 24.79
CA GLU A 107 -2.70 -5.14 24.49
C GLU A 107 -1.40 -4.42 24.90
N ALA A 108 -0.82 -4.79 26.05
CA ALA A 108 0.44 -4.22 26.51
C ALA A 108 1.62 -4.61 25.60
N GLU A 109 1.73 -5.89 25.21
CA GLU A 109 2.81 -6.34 24.31
C GLU A 109 2.68 -5.76 22.90
N ILE A 110 1.46 -5.60 22.38
CA ILE A 110 1.23 -4.92 21.10
C ILE A 110 1.65 -3.44 21.18
N ALA A 111 1.35 -2.76 22.29
CA ALA A 111 1.78 -1.38 22.49
C ALA A 111 3.32 -1.27 22.56
N ASP A 112 3.99 -2.18 23.27
CA ASP A 112 5.45 -2.24 23.33
C ASP A 112 6.05 -2.51 21.93
N MET A 113 5.44 -3.39 21.12
CA MET A 113 5.86 -3.61 19.73
C MET A 113 5.78 -2.34 18.89
N LYS A 114 4.68 -1.59 18.99
CA LYS A 114 4.52 -0.32 18.25
C LYS A 114 5.57 0.71 18.65
N GLU A 115 5.90 0.83 19.94
CA GLU A 115 6.99 1.71 20.38
C GLU A 115 8.33 1.33 19.75
N HIS A 116 8.61 0.02 19.60
CA HIS A 116 9.83 -0.46 18.95
C HIS A 116 9.82 -0.28 17.42
N ILE A 117 8.66 -0.38 16.78
CA ILE A 117 8.50 -0.08 15.35
C ILE A 117 8.78 1.41 15.11
N GLU A 118 8.11 2.30 15.86
CA GLU A 118 8.32 3.75 15.79
C GLU A 118 9.78 4.15 16.06
N GLU A 119 10.44 3.50 17.04
CA GLU A 119 11.86 3.72 17.31
C GLU A 119 12.73 3.38 16.10
N CYS A 120 12.45 2.24 15.45
CA CYS A 120 13.20 1.80 14.29
C CYS A 120 12.93 2.65 13.05
N GLU A 121 11.68 3.02 12.78
CA GLU A 121 11.33 3.98 11.72
C GLU A 121 12.07 5.29 11.90
N GLY A 122 12.09 5.85 13.12
CA GLY A 122 12.81 7.09 13.41
C GLY A 122 14.33 6.96 13.24
N ILE A 123 14.91 5.79 13.52
CA ILE A 123 16.31 5.50 13.19
C ILE A 123 16.50 5.55 11.67
N MET A 124 15.62 4.86 10.94
CA MET A 124 15.72 4.69 9.50
C MET A 124 15.54 6.02 8.73
N GLU A 125 14.52 6.79 9.08
CA GLU A 125 14.30 8.15 8.55
C GLU A 125 15.54 9.04 8.78
N SER A 126 16.12 8.98 9.98
CA SER A 126 17.25 9.84 10.35
C SER A 126 18.58 9.52 9.65
N LYS A 127 18.68 8.40 8.91
CA LYS A 127 19.89 8.02 8.16
C LYS A 127 19.67 7.82 6.66
N GLY A 128 18.45 7.86 6.14
CA GLY A 128 18.17 7.73 4.70
C GLY A 128 19.03 8.66 3.83
N ASP A 129 19.09 9.96 4.17
CA ASP A 129 19.97 10.93 3.51
C ASP A 129 21.44 10.50 3.45
N ILE A 130 21.94 9.87 4.52
CA ILE A 130 23.33 9.42 4.60
C ILE A 130 23.55 8.20 3.71
N VAL A 131 22.59 7.27 3.69
CA VAL A 131 22.63 6.07 2.85
C VAL A 131 22.65 6.45 1.37
N HIS A 132 21.75 7.34 0.92
CA HIS A 132 21.79 7.85 -0.46
C HIS A 132 23.09 8.61 -0.77
N ALA A 133 23.61 9.36 0.20
CA ALA A 133 24.89 10.05 0.01
C ALA A 133 26.07 9.07 -0.08
N LEU A 134 26.03 7.91 0.57
CA LEU A 134 27.05 6.88 0.41
C LEU A 134 27.02 6.34 -1.02
N GLY A 135 25.86 5.95 -1.55
CA GLY A 135 25.73 5.42 -2.92
C GLY A 135 26.28 6.36 -4.02
N SER A 136 26.21 7.68 -3.80
CA SER A 136 26.66 8.67 -4.78
C SER A 136 28.06 9.24 -4.56
N GLU A 137 28.63 9.15 -3.36
CA GLU A 137 29.90 9.82 -3.02
C GLU A 137 31.09 8.86 -2.84
N VAL A 138 30.87 7.56 -2.63
CA VAL A 138 31.98 6.61 -2.50
C VAL A 138 32.73 6.45 -3.83
N PRO A 139 34.06 6.21 -3.80
CA PRO A 139 34.78 5.88 -5.02
C PRO A 139 34.35 4.50 -5.55
N GLU A 140 34.52 4.29 -6.85
CA GLU A 140 34.21 3.04 -7.57
C GLU A 140 34.70 1.76 -6.86
N THR A 141 35.83 1.83 -6.13
CA THR A 141 36.36 0.67 -5.40
C THR A 141 35.52 0.24 -4.19
N HIS A 142 34.50 1.02 -3.81
CA HIS A 142 33.57 0.76 -2.70
C HIS A 142 32.10 0.92 -3.12
N ALA A 143 31.82 1.08 -4.42
CA ALA A 143 30.46 1.25 -4.93
C ALA A 143 29.56 0.07 -4.51
N GLU A 144 30.02 -1.16 -4.75
CA GLU A 144 29.30 -2.40 -4.35
C GLU A 144 28.90 -2.40 -2.87
N TYR A 145 29.75 -1.93 -1.96
CA TYR A 145 29.41 -1.87 -0.53
C TYR A 145 28.35 -0.81 -0.22
N ALA A 146 28.39 0.34 -0.92
CA ALA A 146 27.41 1.40 -0.72
C ALA A 146 26.06 1.05 -1.37
N ASP A 147 26.09 0.39 -2.53
CA ASP A 147 24.90 -0.07 -3.25
C ASP A 147 24.21 -1.18 -2.44
N ASN A 148 24.95 -2.21 -1.99
CA ASN A 148 24.39 -3.22 -1.09
C ASN A 148 23.84 -2.60 0.21
N THR A 149 24.53 -1.61 0.78
CA THR A 149 24.04 -0.90 1.98
C THR A 149 22.70 -0.23 1.68
N HIS A 150 22.57 0.43 0.53
CA HIS A 150 21.36 1.10 0.09
C HIS A 150 20.19 0.13 -0.07
N ASP A 151 20.41 -0.98 -0.76
CA ASP A 151 19.37 -1.98 -1.00
C ASP A 151 18.93 -2.66 0.30
N TYR A 152 19.88 -3.08 1.14
CA TYR A 152 19.55 -3.64 2.45
C TYR A 152 18.84 -2.63 3.35
N TYR A 153 19.13 -1.34 3.21
CA TYR A 153 18.42 -0.32 3.96
C TYR A 153 16.94 -0.26 3.58
N HIS A 154 16.62 -0.22 2.29
CA HIS A 154 15.23 -0.24 1.82
C HIS A 154 14.54 -1.59 2.05
N GLU A 155 15.28 -2.70 2.00
CA GLU A 155 14.77 -4.01 2.43
C GLU A 155 14.34 -3.98 3.90
N ALA A 156 15.15 -3.40 4.79
CA ALA A 156 14.79 -3.25 6.20
C ALA A 156 13.53 -2.37 6.38
N GLU A 157 13.35 -1.30 5.60
CA GLU A 157 12.14 -0.46 5.65
C GLU A 157 10.90 -1.24 5.19
N ALA A 158 11.04 -2.06 4.15
CA ALA A 158 9.97 -2.90 3.65
C ALA A 158 9.57 -3.96 4.68
N VAL A 159 10.54 -4.64 5.28
CA VAL A 159 10.32 -5.66 6.32
C VAL A 159 9.66 -5.04 7.55
N LEU A 160 10.15 -3.89 8.03
CA LEU A 160 9.59 -3.20 9.19
C LEU A 160 8.12 -2.81 8.98
N ARG A 161 7.77 -2.29 7.80
CA ARG A 161 6.36 -2.03 7.43
C ARG A 161 5.53 -3.31 7.39
N GLY A 162 6.10 -4.42 6.91
CA GLY A 162 5.47 -5.74 6.96
C GLY A 162 5.16 -6.18 8.39
N ILE A 163 6.04 -5.89 9.35
CA ILE A 163 5.80 -6.13 10.78
C ILE A 163 4.64 -5.26 11.27
N ASP A 164 4.65 -3.95 10.99
CA ASP A 164 3.60 -3.04 11.44
C ASP A 164 2.21 -3.42 10.92
N SER A 165 2.12 -3.73 9.62
CA SER A 165 0.90 -4.24 8.99
C SER A 165 0.35 -5.47 9.73
N HIS A 166 1.19 -6.47 9.99
CA HIS A 166 0.75 -7.66 10.73
C HIS A 166 0.41 -7.37 12.20
N VAL A 167 1.03 -6.38 12.83
CA VAL A 167 0.62 -5.91 14.17
C VAL A 167 -0.80 -5.32 14.10
N GLY A 168 -1.12 -4.53 13.08
CA GLY A 168 -2.47 -4.03 12.82
C GLY A 168 -3.49 -5.14 12.57
N GLU A 169 -3.15 -6.13 11.74
CA GLU A 169 -3.98 -7.33 11.50
C GLU A 169 -4.21 -8.12 12.79
N LEU A 170 -3.19 -8.22 13.65
CA LEU A 170 -3.29 -8.88 14.95
C LEU A 170 -4.28 -8.14 15.86
N GLU A 171 -4.19 -6.82 15.94
CA GLU A 171 -5.16 -5.99 16.68
C GLU A 171 -6.59 -6.20 16.19
N GLU A 172 -6.80 -6.16 14.86
CA GLU A 172 -8.11 -6.39 14.26
C GLU A 172 -8.65 -7.78 14.60
N SER A 173 -7.83 -8.83 14.42
CA SER A 173 -8.20 -10.23 14.66
C SER A 173 -8.59 -10.49 16.13
N LEU A 174 -8.01 -9.73 17.06
CA LEU A 174 -8.27 -9.82 18.49
C LEU A 174 -9.41 -8.90 18.94
N GLY A 175 -9.92 -8.04 18.05
CA GLY A 175 -10.89 -7.01 18.40
C GLY A 175 -10.31 -5.98 19.37
N ILE A 176 -8.98 -5.82 19.37
CA ILE A 176 -8.26 -4.76 20.06
C ILE A 176 -8.43 -3.53 19.19
N GLY A 177 -9.61 -2.92 19.30
CA GLY A 177 -9.86 -1.64 18.68
C GLY A 177 -8.96 -0.62 19.36
N THR A 178 -8.12 0.05 18.57
CA THR A 178 -7.51 1.31 18.94
C THR A 178 -8.55 2.14 19.69
N ALA A 179 -8.20 2.68 20.86
CA ALA A 179 -9.02 3.68 21.52
C ALA A 179 -9.20 4.96 20.65
N SER A 180 -8.66 4.98 19.42
CA SER A 180 -8.98 5.91 18.33
C SER A 180 -10.32 5.62 17.63
N ALA A 181 -10.93 4.45 17.83
CA ALA A 181 -12.34 4.20 17.48
C ALA A 181 -13.33 4.86 18.47
N ALA A 182 -12.91 5.91 19.17
CA ALA A 182 -13.82 6.87 19.81
C ALA A 182 -14.54 7.67 18.71
N SER A 183 -15.51 7.02 18.08
CA SER A 183 -16.34 7.53 16.99
C SER A 183 -15.56 8.09 15.80
N ALA A 184 -14.99 7.20 14.98
CA ALA A 184 -15.01 7.49 13.54
C ALA A 184 -16.49 7.58 13.16
N ALA A 185 -17.01 8.81 13.06
CA ALA A 185 -18.22 9.01 12.28
C ALA A 185 -17.91 8.44 10.89
N PRO A 186 -18.90 7.85 10.19
CA PRO A 186 -18.66 7.39 8.83
C PRO A 186 -18.03 8.54 8.04
N VAL A 187 -16.83 8.29 7.50
CA VAL A 187 -16.16 9.23 6.61
C VAL A 187 -17.15 9.58 5.51
N SER A 188 -17.26 10.87 5.20
CA SER A 188 -18.06 11.37 4.08
C SER A 188 -17.80 10.50 2.85
N GLY A 189 -18.85 9.95 2.22
CA GLY A 189 -18.69 8.96 1.14
C GLY A 189 -17.81 9.43 -0.03
N ASN A 190 -17.69 10.75 -0.24
CA ASN A 190 -16.81 11.31 -1.27
C ASN A 190 -15.33 11.34 -0.83
N VAL A 191 -15.06 11.59 0.46
CA VAL A 191 -13.70 11.59 1.01
C VAL A 191 -13.15 10.17 1.03
N ALA A 192 -13.97 9.20 1.46
CA ALA A 192 -13.58 7.79 1.44
C ALA A 192 -13.27 7.31 0.02
N ALA A 193 -14.14 7.60 -0.95
CA ALA A 193 -13.90 7.21 -2.34
C ALA A 193 -12.62 7.82 -2.93
N ALA A 194 -12.36 9.11 -2.67
CA ALA A 194 -11.13 9.75 -3.15
C ALA A 194 -9.87 9.14 -2.49
N LEU A 195 -9.92 8.82 -1.19
CA LEU A 195 -8.81 8.14 -0.50
C LEU A 195 -8.58 6.73 -1.05
N ASP A 196 -9.64 5.98 -1.34
CA ASP A 196 -9.53 4.64 -1.95
C ASP A 196 -8.86 4.73 -3.34
N GLU A 197 -9.18 5.74 -4.14
CA GLU A 197 -8.58 5.94 -5.47
C GLU A 197 -7.12 6.41 -5.39
N VAL A 198 -6.75 7.24 -4.40
CA VAL A 198 -5.34 7.60 -4.14
C VAL A 198 -4.55 6.36 -3.71
N GLU A 199 -5.10 5.56 -2.79
CA GLU A 199 -4.48 4.33 -2.29
C GLU A 199 -4.28 3.29 -3.40
N GLU A 200 -5.29 3.06 -4.24
CA GLU A 200 -5.20 2.10 -5.35
C GLU A 200 -4.07 2.48 -6.31
N ASN A 201 -4.00 3.75 -6.69
CA ASN A 201 -2.95 4.23 -7.60
C ASN A 201 -1.56 4.27 -6.94
N ALA A 202 -1.46 4.60 -5.65
CA ALA A 202 -0.18 4.56 -4.94
C ALA A 202 0.35 3.12 -4.79
N ASN A 203 -0.54 2.15 -4.55
CA ASN A 203 -0.16 0.73 -4.60
C ASN A 203 0.25 0.28 -6.00
N GLU A 204 -0.41 0.78 -7.05
CA GLU A 204 0.01 0.51 -8.42
C GLU A 204 1.41 1.11 -8.69
N LEU A 205 1.69 2.30 -8.18
CA LEU A 205 3.01 2.93 -8.26
C LEU A 205 4.10 2.08 -7.59
N LEU A 206 3.83 1.47 -6.42
CA LEU A 206 4.73 0.52 -5.77
C LEU A 206 5.02 -0.71 -6.65
N ASP A 207 3.98 -1.30 -7.25
CA ASP A 207 4.15 -2.46 -8.13
C ASP A 207 5.01 -2.13 -9.36
N TYR A 208 4.87 -0.94 -9.94
CA TYR A 208 5.74 -0.51 -11.04
C TYR A 208 7.15 -0.14 -10.60
N ALA A 209 7.33 0.44 -9.41
CA ALA A 209 8.65 0.66 -8.84
C ALA A 209 9.40 -0.69 -8.69
N GLY A 210 8.75 -1.71 -8.13
CA GLY A 210 9.31 -3.05 -8.01
C GLY A 210 9.62 -3.71 -9.37
N LYS A 211 8.75 -3.53 -10.37
CA LYS A 211 9.05 -4.02 -11.74
C LYS A 211 10.24 -3.32 -12.36
N ILE A 212 10.39 -2.01 -12.16
CA ILE A 212 11.56 -1.25 -12.65
C ILE A 212 12.82 -1.76 -11.94
N HIS A 213 12.77 -1.92 -10.62
CA HIS A 213 13.84 -2.50 -9.81
C HIS A 213 14.31 -3.83 -10.40
N ASP A 214 13.40 -4.79 -10.55
CA ASP A 214 13.72 -6.14 -11.04
C ASP A 214 14.32 -6.12 -12.45
N GLU A 215 13.72 -5.37 -13.38
CA GLU A 215 14.20 -5.34 -14.77
C GLU A 215 15.56 -4.63 -14.89
N THR A 216 15.81 -3.62 -14.05
CA THR A 216 17.09 -2.90 -14.04
C THR A 216 18.20 -3.65 -13.32
N GLU A 217 17.88 -4.47 -12.31
CA GLU A 217 18.83 -5.38 -11.64
C GLU A 217 19.50 -6.32 -12.67
N TYR A 218 18.71 -6.93 -13.57
CA TYR A 218 19.26 -7.78 -14.65
C TYR A 218 20.23 -7.06 -15.59
N ILE A 219 20.20 -5.74 -15.64
CA ILE A 219 21.11 -4.91 -16.45
C ILE A 219 22.29 -4.41 -15.61
N ALA A 220 22.02 -3.92 -14.41
CA ALA A 220 23.03 -3.34 -13.52
C ALA A 220 24.03 -4.40 -13.04
N ASP A 221 23.57 -5.62 -12.80
CA ASP A 221 24.38 -6.69 -12.20
C ASP A 221 25.03 -7.65 -13.19
N ASP A 222 24.68 -7.61 -14.48
CA ASP A 222 25.31 -8.48 -15.45
C ASP A 222 26.73 -8.01 -15.80
N GLU A 223 27.73 -8.61 -15.14
CA GLU A 223 29.16 -8.41 -15.42
C GLU A 223 29.57 -8.65 -16.89
N ALA A 224 28.74 -9.32 -17.69
CA ALA A 224 28.98 -9.48 -19.13
C ALA A 224 28.68 -8.20 -19.94
N LEU A 225 27.93 -7.25 -19.39
CA LEU A 225 27.67 -5.94 -19.96
C LEU A 225 28.85 -4.98 -19.72
N SER A 226 28.91 -3.91 -20.52
CA SER A 226 29.91 -2.86 -20.29
C SER A 226 29.54 -2.03 -19.08
N GLU A 227 30.55 -1.55 -18.37
CA GLU A 227 30.43 -0.65 -17.22
C GLU A 227 29.50 0.55 -17.50
N ASP A 228 29.63 1.21 -18.67
CA ASP A 228 28.74 2.32 -19.06
C ASP A 228 27.25 1.94 -19.12
N ILE A 229 26.94 0.69 -19.50
CA ILE A 229 25.54 0.19 -19.56
C ILE A 229 25.06 -0.11 -18.15
N ARG A 230 25.88 -0.82 -17.37
CA ARG A 230 25.57 -1.18 -15.99
C ARG A 230 25.32 0.06 -15.14
N ALA A 231 26.18 1.08 -15.26
CA ALA A 231 26.04 2.35 -14.53
C ALA A 231 24.74 3.10 -14.89
N VAL A 232 24.28 3.07 -16.15
CA VAL A 232 22.99 3.68 -16.50
C VAL A 232 21.81 2.82 -16.02
N GLY A 233 21.92 1.49 -16.07
CA GLY A 233 20.95 0.59 -15.45
C GLY A 233 20.81 0.87 -13.96
N GLU A 234 21.94 0.99 -13.27
CA GLU A 234 22.04 1.27 -11.84
C GLU A 234 21.43 2.63 -11.47
N GLU A 235 21.76 3.69 -12.21
CA GLU A 235 21.14 5.00 -11.98
C GLU A 235 19.61 4.96 -12.08
N ILE A 236 19.05 4.05 -12.89
CA ILE A 236 17.60 3.88 -13.06
C ILE A 236 17.05 2.95 -11.96
N HIS A 237 17.79 1.90 -11.60
CA HIS A 237 17.49 0.99 -10.49
C HIS A 237 17.37 1.72 -9.16
N LEU A 238 18.34 2.56 -8.81
CA LEU A 238 18.29 3.35 -7.59
C LEU A 238 17.08 4.27 -7.55
N SER A 239 16.71 4.86 -8.70
CA SER A 239 15.50 5.70 -8.76
C SER A 239 14.18 4.92 -8.66
N SER A 240 14.14 3.60 -8.88
CA SER A 240 12.94 2.83 -8.51
C SER A 240 12.73 2.81 -7.01
N HIS A 241 13.79 2.72 -6.21
CA HIS A 241 13.68 2.83 -4.75
C HIS A 241 13.17 4.21 -4.34
N ASP A 242 13.65 5.28 -4.96
CA ASP A 242 13.14 6.64 -4.70
C ASP A 242 11.65 6.77 -5.04
N ILE A 243 11.19 6.16 -6.15
CA ILE A 243 9.77 6.13 -6.54
C ILE A 243 8.95 5.30 -5.55
N GLU A 244 9.47 4.16 -5.12
CA GLU A 244 8.86 3.29 -4.12
C GLU A 244 8.67 4.03 -2.79
N HIS A 245 9.70 4.75 -2.34
CA HIS A 245 9.65 5.59 -1.16
C HIS A 245 8.55 6.64 -1.29
N CYS A 246 8.50 7.42 -2.38
CA CYS A 246 7.44 8.40 -2.59
C CYS A 246 6.03 7.79 -2.54
N ALA A 247 5.85 6.59 -3.11
CA ALA A 247 4.57 5.90 -3.10
C ALA A 247 4.18 5.42 -1.70
N LYS A 248 5.15 4.96 -0.90
CA LYS A 248 4.96 4.59 0.51
C LYS A 248 4.52 5.78 1.36
N GLU A 249 5.19 6.92 1.24
CA GLU A 249 4.83 8.16 1.98
C GLU A 249 3.39 8.61 1.63
N VAL A 250 3.00 8.52 0.36
CA VAL A 250 1.62 8.83 -0.06
C VAL A 250 0.59 7.92 0.62
N LEU A 251 0.89 6.62 0.77
CA LEU A 251 0.00 5.67 1.46
C LEU A 251 -0.12 5.98 2.95
N GLU A 252 0.97 6.35 3.61
CA GLU A 252 0.95 6.76 5.03
C GLU A 252 0.04 7.97 5.24
N HIS A 253 0.20 9.01 4.42
CA HIS A 253 -0.68 10.18 4.48
C HIS A 253 -2.15 9.84 4.21
N VAL A 254 -2.43 8.88 3.32
CA VAL A 254 -3.81 8.39 3.11
C VAL A 254 -4.37 7.78 4.39
N GLU A 255 -3.60 6.94 5.10
CA GLU A 255 -4.02 6.34 6.37
C GLU A 255 -4.26 7.40 7.45
N ASN A 256 -3.34 8.36 7.60
CA ASN A 256 -3.47 9.48 8.53
C ASN A 256 -4.74 10.27 8.26
N ILE A 257 -5.01 10.62 7.00
CA ILE A 257 -6.23 11.33 6.60
C ILE A 257 -7.48 10.49 6.90
N ARG A 258 -7.47 9.18 6.65
CA ARG A 258 -8.60 8.29 7.01
C ARG A 258 -8.91 8.35 8.50
N GLY A 259 -7.88 8.32 9.35
CA GLY A 259 -8.02 8.46 10.81
C GLY A 259 -8.63 9.80 11.22
N LEU A 260 -8.28 10.87 10.52
CA LEU A 260 -8.75 12.23 10.79
C LEU A 260 -10.14 12.53 10.20
N ALA A 261 -10.54 11.85 9.12
CA ALA A 261 -11.74 12.16 8.34
C ALA A 261 -13.07 11.85 9.05
N GLY A 262 -13.04 11.25 10.24
CA GLY A 262 -14.22 11.08 11.10
C GLY A 262 -14.82 12.40 11.61
N ASP A 263 -14.04 13.48 11.67
CA ASP A 263 -14.50 14.85 11.94
C ASP A 263 -13.68 15.86 11.12
N VAL A 264 -13.94 15.88 9.81
CA VAL A 264 -13.23 16.74 8.83
C VAL A 264 -13.17 18.19 9.29
N GLU A 265 -14.28 18.75 9.79
CA GLU A 265 -14.34 20.15 10.23
C GLU A 265 -13.42 20.44 11.43
N ALA A 266 -13.34 19.51 12.39
CA ALA A 266 -12.46 19.66 13.55
C ALA A 266 -11.00 19.46 13.18
N ASN A 267 -10.72 18.55 12.25
CA ASN A 267 -9.38 18.10 11.88
C ASN A 267 -8.83 18.74 10.61
N LYS A 268 -9.57 19.70 10.02
CA LYS A 268 -9.25 20.29 8.71
C LYS A 268 -7.79 20.74 8.56
N ALA A 269 -7.22 21.37 9.58
CA ALA A 269 -5.86 21.86 9.51
C ALA A 269 -4.82 20.73 9.41
N ALA A 270 -5.01 19.64 10.15
CA ALA A 270 -4.14 18.46 10.07
C ALA A 270 -4.34 17.73 8.74
N ILE A 271 -5.59 17.57 8.29
CA ILE A 271 -5.88 16.98 6.98
C ILE A 271 -5.26 17.80 5.84
N ASP A 272 -5.36 19.14 5.89
CA ASP A 272 -4.75 20.02 4.89
C ASP A 272 -3.20 19.95 4.94
N GLU A 273 -2.60 19.60 6.08
CA GLU A 273 -1.15 19.38 6.26
C GLU A 273 -0.71 18.06 5.60
N GLU A 274 -1.38 16.94 5.92
CA GLU A 274 -1.13 15.63 5.29
C GLU A 274 -1.29 15.68 3.75
N ILE A 275 -2.31 16.40 3.24
CA ILE A 275 -2.47 16.60 1.79
C ILE A 275 -1.31 17.43 1.21
N GLY A 276 -0.80 18.39 1.98
CA GLY A 276 0.36 19.18 1.59
C GLY A 276 1.59 18.29 1.41
N GLU A 277 1.90 17.48 2.42
CA GLU A 277 3.04 16.55 2.42
C GLU A 277 2.92 15.51 1.30
N MET A 278 1.72 14.92 1.11
CA MET A 278 1.45 14.03 -0.01
C MET A 278 1.73 14.68 -1.39
N ASN A 279 1.39 15.96 -1.57
CA ASN A 279 1.73 16.68 -2.80
C ASN A 279 3.24 16.92 -2.95
N GLU A 280 3.96 17.16 -1.86
CA GLU A 280 5.43 17.32 -1.87
C GLU A 280 6.10 16.02 -2.34
N HIS A 281 5.72 14.86 -1.80
CA HIS A 281 6.23 13.55 -2.25
C HIS A 281 5.87 13.24 -3.71
N LEU A 282 4.67 13.60 -4.16
CA LEU A 282 4.28 13.44 -5.57
C LEU A 282 5.04 14.39 -6.51
N GLU A 283 5.42 15.59 -6.05
CA GLU A 283 6.31 16.49 -6.79
C GLU A 283 7.73 15.94 -6.88
N GLU A 284 8.24 15.38 -5.79
CA GLU A 284 9.53 14.68 -5.76
C GLU A 284 9.55 13.49 -6.73
N CYS A 285 8.57 12.59 -6.64
CA CYS A 285 8.41 11.44 -7.53
C CYS A 285 8.40 11.85 -9.00
N ALA A 286 7.63 12.89 -9.34
CA ALA A 286 7.59 13.42 -10.71
C ALA A 286 8.95 13.99 -11.14
N GLY A 287 9.69 14.64 -10.23
CA GLY A 287 11.03 15.15 -10.48
C GLY A 287 12.05 14.04 -10.74
N ILE A 288 11.97 12.94 -9.97
CA ILE A 288 12.79 11.74 -10.18
C ILE A 288 12.54 11.19 -11.58
N ILE A 289 11.27 10.95 -11.93
CA ILE A 289 10.86 10.43 -13.24
C ILE A 289 11.36 11.33 -14.39
N GLU A 290 11.16 12.64 -14.29
CA GLU A 290 11.62 13.59 -15.30
C GLU A 290 13.15 13.56 -15.46
N SER A 291 13.89 13.44 -14.35
CA SER A 291 15.35 13.41 -14.37
C SER A 291 15.95 12.19 -15.10
N LYS A 292 15.21 11.08 -15.14
CA LYS A 292 15.67 9.80 -15.72
C LYS A 292 15.23 9.59 -17.17
N HIS A 293 14.37 10.45 -17.71
CA HIS A 293 13.82 10.29 -19.06
C HIS A 293 14.89 10.12 -20.15
N ASP A 294 15.90 11.00 -20.17
CA ASP A 294 17.00 10.93 -21.14
C ASP A 294 17.83 9.64 -20.97
N LYS A 295 18.02 9.19 -19.73
CA LYS A 295 18.77 7.97 -19.39
C LYS A 295 18.04 6.70 -19.81
N LEU A 296 16.72 6.65 -19.69
CA LEU A 296 15.90 5.53 -20.18
C LEU A 296 16.01 5.37 -21.71
N HIS A 297 15.94 6.47 -22.45
CA HIS A 297 16.15 6.47 -23.90
C HIS A 297 17.60 6.11 -24.27
N GLU A 298 18.56 6.51 -23.45
CA GLU A 298 19.95 6.11 -23.62
C GLU A 298 20.10 4.60 -23.41
N LEU A 299 19.56 4.05 -22.32
CA LEU A 299 19.68 2.65 -21.96
C LEU A 299 19.16 1.72 -23.06
N THR A 300 17.94 1.96 -23.56
CA THR A 300 17.34 1.23 -24.68
C THR A 300 18.19 1.29 -25.97
N GLY A 301 18.95 2.37 -26.16
CA GLY A 301 19.86 2.53 -27.29
C GLY A 301 21.24 1.88 -27.13
N MET A 302 21.63 1.54 -25.90
CA MET A 302 22.96 1.01 -25.58
C MET A 302 22.98 -0.49 -25.36
N VAL A 303 21.93 -1.06 -24.76
CA VAL A 303 21.91 -2.47 -24.38
C VAL A 303 22.03 -3.40 -25.60
N PRO A 304 22.76 -4.53 -25.49
CA PRO A 304 22.79 -5.53 -26.54
C PRO A 304 21.43 -6.23 -26.66
N GLU A 305 21.20 -6.91 -27.80
CA GLU A 305 19.95 -7.64 -28.07
C GLU A 305 19.59 -8.69 -27.00
N THR A 306 20.57 -9.19 -26.24
CA THR A 306 20.34 -10.13 -25.14
C THR A 306 19.65 -9.49 -23.92
N HIS A 307 19.69 -8.16 -23.78
CA HIS A 307 19.11 -7.39 -22.67
C HIS A 307 18.09 -6.34 -23.13
N ALA A 308 17.73 -6.35 -24.42
CA ALA A 308 16.80 -5.39 -24.98
C ALA A 308 15.40 -5.47 -24.33
N GLU A 309 14.95 -6.69 -23.98
CA GLU A 309 13.65 -6.89 -23.30
C GLU A 309 13.62 -6.18 -21.94
N TYR A 310 14.67 -6.32 -21.13
CA TYR A 310 14.76 -5.66 -19.83
C TYR A 310 14.73 -4.13 -19.94
N ALA A 311 15.48 -3.57 -20.91
CA ALA A 311 15.51 -2.12 -21.12
C ALA A 311 14.18 -1.58 -21.70
N ASP A 312 13.55 -2.32 -22.61
CA ASP A 312 12.26 -1.95 -23.19
C ASP A 312 11.15 -2.01 -22.11
N ASN A 313 11.14 -3.04 -21.26
CA ASN A 313 10.21 -3.15 -20.13
C ASN A 313 10.42 -2.01 -19.13
N THR A 314 11.67 -1.76 -18.72
CA THR A 314 12.02 -0.64 -17.82
C THR A 314 11.51 0.68 -18.37
N HIS A 315 11.74 0.94 -19.67
CA HIS A 315 11.25 2.14 -20.35
C HIS A 315 9.72 2.24 -20.28
N ASP A 316 9.01 1.18 -20.64
CA ASP A 316 7.54 1.18 -20.64
C ASP A 316 6.96 1.34 -19.23
N TYR A 317 7.56 0.68 -18.22
CA TYR A 317 7.17 0.83 -16.82
C TYR A 317 7.40 2.24 -16.29
N TYR A 318 8.49 2.90 -16.66
CA TYR A 318 8.71 4.30 -16.29
C TYR A 318 7.63 5.23 -16.85
N HIS A 319 7.21 5.05 -18.11
CA HIS A 319 6.10 5.84 -18.65
C HIS A 319 4.79 5.55 -17.92
N GLU A 320 4.57 4.31 -17.49
CA GLU A 320 3.40 3.99 -16.68
C GLU A 320 3.45 4.66 -15.31
N THR A 321 4.61 4.67 -14.63
CA THR A 321 4.79 5.44 -13.38
C THR A 321 4.50 6.93 -13.58
N GLU A 322 4.88 7.52 -14.72
CA GLU A 322 4.57 8.93 -15.03
C GLU A 322 3.04 9.17 -15.09
N TYR A 323 2.30 8.26 -15.72
CA TYR A 323 0.84 8.35 -15.79
C TYR A 323 0.20 8.15 -14.41
N ILE A 324 0.64 7.15 -13.65
CA ILE A 324 0.10 6.88 -12.31
C ILE A 324 0.33 8.07 -11.38
N VAL A 325 1.52 8.66 -11.34
CA VAL A 325 1.79 9.85 -10.52
C VAL A 325 0.88 11.02 -10.90
N ALA A 326 0.60 11.19 -12.20
CA ALA A 326 -0.34 12.21 -12.65
C ALA A 326 -1.78 11.93 -12.19
N ASP A 327 -2.23 10.67 -12.25
CA ASP A 327 -3.55 10.25 -11.80
C ASP A 327 -3.69 10.39 -10.27
N ILE A 328 -2.65 10.03 -9.50
CA ILE A 328 -2.62 10.27 -8.05
C ILE A 328 -2.79 11.77 -7.76
N LYS A 329 -2.04 12.65 -8.45
CA LYS A 329 -2.16 14.11 -8.27
C LYS A 329 -3.57 14.63 -8.57
N GLU A 330 -4.24 14.08 -9.58
CA GLU A 330 -5.64 14.41 -9.87
C GLU A 330 -6.54 13.99 -8.70
N ASN A 331 -6.41 12.76 -8.22
CA ASN A 331 -7.20 12.20 -7.12
C ASN A 331 -6.96 12.92 -5.78
N VAL A 332 -5.73 13.35 -5.49
CA VAL A 332 -5.41 14.20 -4.33
C VAL A 332 -6.10 15.56 -4.45
N GLY A 333 -6.19 16.11 -5.65
CA GLY A 333 -6.98 17.32 -5.93
C GLY A 333 -8.47 17.10 -5.66
N GLU A 334 -9.02 15.96 -6.08
CA GLU A 334 -10.43 15.60 -5.81
C GLU A 334 -10.69 15.37 -4.31
N LEU A 335 -9.76 14.72 -3.60
CA LEU A 335 -9.77 14.56 -2.16
C LEU A 335 -9.82 15.93 -1.46
N GLN A 336 -8.96 16.86 -1.88
CA GLN A 336 -8.95 18.20 -1.31
C GLN A 336 -10.28 18.95 -1.58
N GLU A 337 -10.85 18.82 -2.78
CA GLU A 337 -12.18 19.38 -3.09
C GLU A 337 -13.27 18.77 -2.20
N ALA A 338 -13.23 17.46 -1.96
CA ALA A 338 -14.17 16.74 -1.11
C ALA A 338 -14.09 17.17 0.36
N ILE A 339 -12.89 17.48 0.84
CA ILE A 339 -12.64 18.01 2.19
C ILE A 339 -13.08 19.48 2.32
N GLU A 340 -12.87 20.30 1.29
CA GLU A 340 -13.33 21.70 1.29
C GLU A 340 -14.84 21.83 1.14
N ASN A 341 -15.48 20.90 0.44
CA ASN A 341 -16.91 20.91 0.14
C ASN A 341 -17.58 19.59 0.59
N PRO A 342 -17.59 19.28 1.90
CA PRO A 342 -18.17 18.05 2.40
C PRO A 342 -19.66 18.04 2.05
N THR A 343 -20.03 17.22 1.08
CA THR A 343 -21.40 17.19 0.59
C THR A 343 -22.25 16.53 1.67
N SER A 344 -23.00 17.31 2.44
CA SER A 344 -23.84 16.72 3.49
C SER A 344 -24.86 15.77 2.84
N GLU A 345 -24.94 14.53 3.31
CA GLU A 345 -26.00 13.58 2.90
C GLU A 345 -27.43 14.16 3.05
N ALA A 346 -27.58 15.23 3.83
CA ALA A 346 -28.82 15.96 4.01
C ALA A 346 -29.31 16.66 2.72
N GLU A 347 -28.44 17.09 1.81
CA GLU A 347 -28.85 17.76 0.57
C GLU A 347 -29.29 16.77 -0.52
N ALA A 348 -28.75 15.55 -0.53
CA ALA A 348 -29.19 14.49 -1.45
C ALA A 348 -30.62 13.99 -1.17
N LYS A 349 -31.10 14.09 0.08
CA LYS A 349 -32.49 13.78 0.47
C LYS A 349 -33.47 14.95 0.36
N ALA A 350 -33.00 16.16 0.07
CA ALA A 350 -33.82 17.37 0.04
C ALA A 350 -34.34 17.75 -1.35
N ALA A 351 -34.11 16.94 -2.38
CA ALA A 351 -34.79 17.12 -3.66
C ALA A 351 -36.30 16.89 -3.47
N PRO A 352 -37.16 17.92 -3.60
CA PRO A 352 -38.60 17.73 -3.43
C PRO A 352 -39.11 16.83 -4.56
N GLU A 353 -39.79 15.74 -4.20
CA GLU A 353 -40.63 15.01 -5.14
C GLU A 353 -41.54 16.03 -5.87
N PRO A 354 -41.67 15.95 -7.20
CA PRO A 354 -42.62 16.80 -7.89
C PRO A 354 -44.03 16.40 -7.44
N GLU A 355 -44.62 17.23 -6.57
CA GLU A 355 -46.04 17.16 -6.22
C GLU A 355 -46.86 17.24 -7.52
N ALA A 356 -47.35 16.08 -7.97
CA ALA A 356 -48.32 16.01 -9.03
C ALA A 356 -49.65 16.59 -8.53
N GLU A 357 -49.94 17.79 -9.00
CA GLU A 357 -51.11 18.63 -8.75
C GLU A 357 -52.42 17.83 -8.61
N ALA A 358 -53.08 18.05 -7.48
CA ALA A 358 -54.50 17.78 -7.31
C ALA A 358 -55.31 18.76 -8.17
N ALA A 359 -56.01 18.24 -9.19
CA ALA A 359 -57.11 18.94 -9.85
C ALA A 359 -58.45 18.41 -9.34
N ALA A 360 -59.17 19.23 -8.57
CA ALA A 360 -60.60 19.11 -8.31
C ALA A 360 -61.38 19.55 -9.57
N GLU A 361 -62.41 18.84 -10.03
CA GLU A 361 -63.87 19.04 -9.81
C GLU A 361 -64.54 18.17 -10.93
N GLU A 362 -65.74 17.57 -10.89
CA GLU A 362 -66.95 17.69 -10.09
C GLU A 362 -67.87 16.46 -10.34
N GLU A 363 -68.97 16.40 -9.59
CA GLU A 363 -70.03 15.40 -9.40
C GLU A 363 -70.59 14.59 -10.59
N SER A 364 -71.06 13.36 -10.27
CA SER A 364 -72.44 12.88 -10.55
C SER A 364 -72.57 11.37 -10.24
N GLY A 365 -73.31 11.02 -9.18
CA GLY A 365 -73.50 9.63 -8.74
C GLY A 365 -74.36 8.74 -9.64
N ASN A 366 -74.32 7.42 -9.39
CA ASN A 366 -75.46 6.61 -8.93
C ASN A 366 -75.09 5.10 -8.85
N SER A 367 -75.66 4.43 -7.84
CA SER A 367 -76.00 2.99 -7.75
C SER A 367 -74.91 1.89 -7.82
N ALA A 368 -74.71 1.21 -6.68
CA ALA A 368 -74.37 -0.21 -6.56
C ALA A 368 -75.57 -1.11 -6.99
N PRO A 369 -75.52 -2.47 -7.05
CA PRO A 369 -74.47 -3.41 -6.59
C PRO A 369 -74.16 -4.60 -7.54
N GLY A 370 -73.15 -5.43 -7.23
CA GLY A 370 -73.00 -6.75 -7.86
C GLY A 370 -71.75 -7.55 -7.49
N PHE A 371 -71.93 -8.60 -6.67
CA PHE A 371 -70.96 -9.67 -6.39
C PHE A 371 -70.70 -10.55 -7.64
N GLY A 372 -69.44 -10.95 -7.86
CA GLY A 372 -69.04 -12.00 -8.82
C GLY A 372 -67.52 -12.06 -8.99
N LEU A 373 -66.78 -12.70 -8.07
CA LEU A 373 -66.31 -14.09 -8.17
C LEU A 373 -65.45 -14.39 -9.42
N VAL A 374 -64.12 -14.40 -9.22
CA VAL A 374 -63.15 -15.47 -9.56
C VAL A 374 -63.07 -16.00 -11.01
N LEU A 375 -61.82 -16.07 -11.51
CA LEU A 375 -61.26 -16.78 -12.69
C LEU A 375 -61.17 -16.02 -14.03
N ALA A 376 -59.94 -15.62 -14.40
CA ALA A 376 -59.32 -16.03 -15.67
C ALA A 376 -57.82 -15.68 -15.70
N VAL A 377 -57.02 -16.65 -15.29
CA VAL A 377 -55.61 -16.82 -15.68
C VAL A 377 -55.56 -17.12 -17.19
N ALA A 378 -54.48 -16.66 -17.83
CA ALA A 378 -54.00 -17.01 -19.17
C ALA A 378 -54.70 -16.38 -20.39
N GLY A 379 -54.01 -15.44 -21.03
CA GLY A 379 -54.17 -15.19 -22.46
C GLY A 379 -53.98 -13.73 -22.88
N MET A 380 -52.73 -13.25 -23.00
CA MET A 380 -52.33 -12.30 -24.05
C MET A 380 -50.80 -12.00 -24.06
N LEU A 381 -49.97 -13.03 -23.99
CA LEU A 381 -48.53 -12.96 -24.36
C LEU A 381 -48.33 -13.28 -25.85
N CYS A 382 -49.11 -12.69 -26.78
CA CYS A 382 -49.03 -13.08 -28.19
C CYS A 382 -49.36 -12.01 -29.26
N THR A 383 -49.24 -10.69 -28.99
CA THR A 383 -49.50 -9.68 -30.04
C THR A 383 -48.62 -8.42 -29.98
N VAL A 384 -47.30 -8.55 -29.88
CA VAL A 384 -46.38 -7.45 -30.29
C VAL A 384 -45.26 -7.90 -31.24
N PHE A 385 -45.12 -9.20 -31.54
CA PHE A 385 -44.12 -9.68 -32.51
C PHE A 385 -44.48 -9.45 -34.00
N PHE A 386 -45.38 -8.51 -34.33
CA PHE A 386 -45.75 -8.22 -35.73
C PHE A 386 -45.87 -6.73 -36.09
N ALA A 387 -45.24 -5.84 -35.33
CA ALA A 387 -45.24 -4.40 -35.65
C ALA A 387 -43.86 -3.75 -35.53
N ARG A 388 -42.90 -4.19 -36.35
CA ARG A 388 -41.86 -3.33 -36.97
C ARG A 388 -40.97 -4.15 -37.91
N ARG A 389 -41.52 -4.43 -39.10
CA ARG A 389 -40.73 -4.64 -40.31
C ARG A 389 -41.31 -3.72 -41.38
N LYS A 390 -40.70 -2.55 -41.51
CA LYS A 390 -40.58 -1.80 -42.75
C LYS A 390 -39.20 -1.21 -42.80
#